data_AF-W1XJJ3-F1
#
_entry.id   AF-W1XJJ3-F1
#
_cell.length_a   1.000
_cell.length_b   1.000
_cell.length_c   1.000
_cell.angle_alpha   90.00
_cell.angle_beta   90.00
_cell.angle_gamma   90.00
#
_symmetry.space_group_name_H-M   'P 1'
#
loop_
_entity.id
_entity.type
_entity.pdbx_description
1 polymer ?
#
loop_
_entity_poly.entity_id
_entity_poly.type
_entity_poly.pdbx_seq_one_letter_code
_entity_poly.pdbx_strand_id
1 'polypeptide(L)' 'KIGAVDFLVQGTIYPDVIESGLGKSAVIKSHHNVGGLPDYVDFKEIIEPLRLLFKDEVRKAGLELGIPEKL' A
#
# COMPACT_ATOMS: atom_id res chain seq x y z
N LYS A 1 9.42 1.02 -20.50
CA LYS A 1 8.55 -0.07 -19.99
C LYS A 1 9.18 -0.57 -18.70
N ILE A 2 8.43 -0.62 -17.61
CA ILE A 2 8.86 -1.32 -16.39
C ILE A 2 9.05 -2.80 -16.78
N GLY A 3 10.16 -3.40 -16.33
CA GLY A 3 10.45 -4.83 -16.58
C GLY A 3 9.53 -5.75 -15.79
N ALA A 4 9.86 -7.04 -15.71
CA ALA A 4 9.20 -7.92 -14.76
C ALA A 4 9.51 -7.45 -13.32
N VAL A 5 8.46 -7.38 -12.49
CA VAL A 5 8.56 -6.95 -11.09
C VAL A 5 7.96 -8.05 -10.23
N ASP A 6 8.75 -8.57 -9.29
CA ASP A 6 8.34 -9.68 -8.44
C ASP A 6 7.43 -9.24 -7.29
N PHE A 7 7.56 -8.01 -6.80
CA PHE A 7 6.88 -7.55 -5.59
C PHE A 7 6.19 -6.20 -5.81
N LEU A 8 4.96 -6.07 -5.30
CA LEU A 8 4.28 -4.78 -5.19
C LEU A 8 4.22 -4.36 -3.72
N VAL A 9 4.85 -3.24 -3.38
CA VAL A 9 4.73 -2.67 -2.03
C VAL A 9 3.57 -1.68 -2.00
N GLN A 10 2.66 -1.82 -1.04
CA GLN A 10 1.55 -0.89 -0.83
C GLN A 10 1.62 -0.25 0.56
N GLY A 11 1.24 1.02 0.63
CA GLY A 11 1.17 1.79 1.88
C GLY A 11 -0.12 1.55 2.67
N THR A 12 -0.77 0.38 2.53
CA THR A 12 -2.01 0.02 3.23
C THR A 12 -1.83 0.17 4.74
N ILE A 13 -2.76 0.87 5.41
CA ILE A 13 -2.76 1.05 6.86
C ILE A 13 -3.96 0.37 7.52
N TYR A 14 -3.95 0.23 8.84
CA TYR A 14 -4.98 -0.50 9.59
C TYR A 14 -6.43 -0.03 9.29
N PRO A 15 -6.72 1.29 9.18
CA PRO A 15 -8.04 1.74 8.71
C PRO A 15 -8.47 1.17 7.36
N ASP A 16 -7.55 1.03 6.39
CA ASP A 16 -7.85 0.44 5.08
C ASP A 16 -8.19 -1.05 5.20
N VAL A 17 -7.51 -1.78 6.11
CA VAL A 17 -7.79 -3.20 6.37
C VAL A 17 -9.19 -3.38 6.93
N ILE A 18 -9.60 -2.55 7.90
CA ILE A 18 -10.95 -2.61 8.49
C ILE A 18 -12.03 -2.27 7.45
N GLU A 19 -11.81 -1.23 6.64
CA GLU A 19 -12.72 -0.86 5.55
C GLU A 19 -12.84 -1.99 4.51
N SER A 20 -11.73 -2.66 4.20
CA SER A 20 -11.68 -3.75 3.23
C SER A 20 -12.23 -5.08 3.74
N GLY A 21 -12.19 -5.34 5.06
CA GLY A 21 -12.68 -6.58 5.68
C GLY A 21 -14.20 -6.63 5.89
N LEU A 22 -14.89 -5.49 5.82
CA LEU A 22 -16.34 -5.39 5.98
C LEU A 22 -17.13 -5.57 4.67
N GLY A 23 -16.45 -5.86 3.56
CA GLY A 23 -17.07 -6.15 2.25
C GLY A 23 -16.07 -6.76 1.28
N LYS A 24 -16.47 -7.08 0.04
CA LYS A 24 -15.57 -7.57 -1.04
C LYS A 24 -14.56 -6.49 -1.52
N SER A 25 -14.17 -5.56 -0.67
CA SER A 25 -13.45 -4.32 -0.98
C SER A 25 -11.94 -4.48 -1.08
N ALA A 26 -11.37 -5.61 -0.67
CA ALA A 26 -9.94 -5.89 -0.92
C ALA A 26 -9.59 -5.85 -2.42
N VAL A 27 -10.55 -6.10 -3.30
CA VAL A 27 -10.40 -6.00 -4.77
C VAL A 27 -10.65 -4.58 -5.30
N ILE A 28 -11.25 -3.69 -4.51
CA ILE A 28 -11.85 -2.42 -5.00
C ILE A 28 -10.87 -1.23 -4.96
N LYS A 29 -9.81 -1.25 -4.15
CA LYS A 29 -8.71 -0.26 -4.29
C LYS A 29 -7.66 -0.67 -5.34
N SER A 30 -8.00 -1.60 -6.24
CA SER A 30 -7.02 -2.30 -7.09
C SER A 30 -6.25 -1.41 -8.08
N HIS A 31 -6.77 -0.29 -8.59
CA HIS A 31 -6.10 0.36 -9.74
C HIS A 31 -6.19 1.89 -9.84
N HIS A 32 -6.63 2.62 -8.80
CA HIS A 32 -6.80 4.07 -8.95
C HIS A 32 -5.52 4.90 -8.75
N ASN A 33 -4.44 4.32 -8.20
CA ASN A 33 -3.18 5.05 -7.95
C ASN A 33 -1.97 4.51 -8.74
N VAL A 34 -2.14 3.47 -9.55
CA VAL A 34 -1.05 2.85 -10.33
C VAL A 34 -1.26 3.08 -11.82
N GLY A 35 -1.26 4.35 -12.22
CA GLY A 35 -1.13 4.69 -13.63
C GLY A 35 0.21 4.17 -14.16
N GLY A 36 0.20 3.06 -14.90
CA GLY A 36 1.40 2.51 -15.55
C GLY A 36 1.68 1.03 -15.31
N LEU A 37 0.88 0.33 -14.49
CA LEU A 37 0.93 -1.14 -14.46
C LEU A 37 0.14 -1.73 -15.64
N PRO A 38 0.63 -2.80 -16.29
CA PRO A 38 -0.13 -3.52 -17.31
C PRO A 38 -1.42 -4.11 -16.73
N ASP A 39 -2.43 -4.36 -17.59
CA ASP A 39 -3.77 -4.88 -17.22
C ASP A 39 -3.73 -6.16 -16.35
N TYR A 40 -2.62 -6.88 -16.42
CA TYR A 40 -2.32 -8.00 -15.56
C TYR A 40 -0.85 -7.93 -15.14
N VAL A 41 -0.61 -8.01 -13.83
CA VAL A 41 0.73 -8.11 -13.26
C VAL A 41 0.80 -9.35 -12.39
N ASP A 42 1.62 -10.32 -12.78
CA ASP A 42 1.98 -11.46 -11.95
C ASP A 42 3.04 -11.01 -10.94
N PHE A 43 2.60 -10.38 -9.85
CA PHE A 43 3.46 -10.22 -8.68
C PHE A 43 3.55 -11.56 -7.94
N LYS A 44 4.74 -11.95 -7.51
CA LYS A 44 4.92 -13.07 -6.57
C LYS A 44 4.22 -12.78 -5.26
N GLU A 45 4.26 -11.52 -4.80
CA GLU A 45 3.65 -11.11 -3.53
C GLU A 45 3.33 -9.62 -3.50
N ILE A 46 2.29 -9.27 -2.73
CA ILE A 46 2.00 -7.89 -2.31
C ILE A 46 2.52 -7.72 -0.87
N ILE A 47 3.36 -6.72 -0.66
CA ILE A 47 3.96 -6.42 0.63
C ILE A 47 3.31 -5.17 1.22
N GLU A 48 2.64 -5.31 2.37
CA GLU A 48 1.92 -4.23 3.06
C GLU A 48 2.50 -3.99 4.47
N PRO A 49 3.68 -3.34 4.57
CA PRO A 49 4.42 -3.29 5.83
C PRO A 49 3.73 -2.44 6.90
N LEU A 50 2.82 -1.54 6.51
CA LEU A 50 2.13 -0.61 7.40
C LEU A 50 0.72 -1.10 7.80
N ARG A 51 0.29 -2.29 7.37
CA ARG A 51 -1.10 -2.76 7.46
C ARG A 51 -1.67 -2.86 8.88
N LEU A 52 -0.80 -2.87 9.89
CA LEU A 52 -1.18 -2.95 11.31
C LEU A 52 -1.06 -1.60 12.04
N LEU A 53 -0.67 -0.54 11.34
CA LEU A 53 -0.46 0.79 11.93
C LEU A 53 -1.62 1.73 11.64
N PHE A 54 -1.93 2.61 12.59
CA PHE A 54 -2.77 3.79 12.39
C PHE A 54 -1.98 4.94 11.76
N LYS A 55 -2.71 5.96 11.28
CA LYS A 55 -2.13 7.10 10.54
C LYS A 55 -1.13 7.91 11.36
N ASP A 56 -1.34 8.03 12.66
CA ASP A 56 -0.42 8.70 13.58
C ASP A 56 0.85 7.86 13.85
N GLU A 57 0.72 6.55 13.92
CA GLU A 57 1.86 5.62 14.06
C GLU A 57 2.73 5.60 12.80
N VAL A 58 2.13 5.63 11.61
CA VAL A 58 2.87 5.78 10.35
C VAL A 58 3.64 7.09 10.30
N ARG A 59 3.05 8.19 10.80
CA ARG A 59 3.77 9.48 10.89
C ARG A 59 4.96 9.40 11.83
N LYS A 60 4.80 8.78 13.02
CA LYS A 60 5.91 8.56 13.97
C LYS A 60 7.03 7.73 13.34
N ALA A 61 6.68 6.62 12.67
CA ALA A 61 7.64 5.79 11.95
C ALA A 61 8.38 6.59 10.86
N GLY A 62 7.68 7.44 10.11
CA GLY A 62 8.31 8.33 9.14
C GLY A 62 9.32 9.29 9.76
N LEU A 63 8.97 9.92 10.89
CA LEU A 63 9.88 10.81 11.62
C LEU A 63 11.13 10.07 12.12
N GLU A 64 10.98 8.85 12.65
CA GLU A 64 12.10 8.00 13.07
C GLU A 64 13.02 7.61 11.89
N LEU A 65 12.46 7.48 10.69
CA LEU A 65 13.19 7.24 9.45
C LEU A 65 13.78 8.52 8.83
N GLY A 66 13.62 9.69 9.48
CA GLY A 66 14.13 10.97 9.00
C GLY A 66 13.30 11.60 7.88
N ILE A 67 12.07 11.14 7.66
CA ILE A 67 11.13 11.79 6.74
C ILE A 67 10.66 13.12 7.37
N PRO A 68 10.75 14.25 6.65
CA PRO A 68 10.28 15.54 7.16
C PRO A 68 8.80 15.52 7.55
N GLU A 69 8.44 16.24 8.61
CA GLU A 69 7.05 16.34 9.08
C GLU A 69 6.09 16.93 8.03
N LYS A 70 6.62 17.79 7.15
CA LYS A 70 5.93 18.28 5.95
C LYS A 70 6.65 17.76 4.70
N LEU A 71 5.89 17.04 3.88
CA LEU A 71 6.24 16.66 2.51
C LEU A 71 5.63 17.65 1.51
#